data_AF-A0A1I0NKU4-F1
#
_entry.id   AF-A0A1I0NKU4-F1
#
_cell.length_a   1.000
_cell.length_b   1.000
_cell.length_c   1.000
_cell.angle_alpha   90.00
_cell.angle_beta   90.00
_cell.angle_gamma   90.00
#
_symmetry.space_group_name_H-M   'P 1'
#
loop_
_entity.id
_entity.type
_entity.pdbx_description
1 polymer ?
#
loop_
_entity_poly.entity_id
_entity_poly.type
_entity_poly.pdbx_seq_one_letter_code
_entity_poly.pdbx_strand_id
1 'polypeptide(L)' 'MQRFFDRIASFLAALLTVAICGGPVWFTIQSVRAGIAPTWAYGFAAALGIIGVILTLAFFRKAVQGVAPTRMRKR' A
#
# COMPACT_ATOMS: atom_id res chain seq x y z
N MET A 1 18.79 -19.31 -2.61
CA MET A 1 17.46 -19.26 -3.25
C MET A 1 16.38 -18.61 -2.38
N GLN A 2 16.23 -18.95 -1.09
CA GLN A 2 15.20 -18.37 -0.20
C GLN A 2 15.16 -16.82 -0.21
N ARG A 3 16.32 -16.15 -0.11
CA ARG A 3 16.39 -14.68 -0.15
C ARG A 3 15.80 -14.05 -1.42
N PHE A 4 15.82 -14.73 -2.57
CA PHE A 4 15.26 -14.20 -3.82
C PHE A 4 13.73 -14.27 -3.82
N PHE A 5 13.16 -15.38 -3.34
CA PHE A 5 11.72 -15.51 -3.13
C PHE A 5 11.19 -14.51 -2.08
N ASP A 6 11.96 -14.23 -1.03
CA ASP A 6 11.62 -13.23 -0.02
C ASP A 6 11.54 -11.79 -0.59
N ARG A 7 12.41 -11.48 -1.56
CA ARG A 7 12.37 -10.22 -2.31
C ARG A 7 11.11 -10.11 -3.15
N ILE A 8 10.80 -11.15 -3.91
CA ILE A 8 9.60 -11.22 -4.77
C ILE A 8 8.33 -11.10 -3.94
N ALA A 9 8.24 -11.85 -2.83
CA ALA A 9 7.08 -11.81 -1.94
C ALA A 9 6.86 -10.41 -1.34
N SER A 10 7.93 -9.73 -0.91
CA SER A 10 7.85 -8.37 -0.39
C SER A 10 7.49 -7.34 -1.46
N PHE A 11 7.95 -7.54 -2.70
CA PHE A 11 7.59 -6.70 -3.83
C PHE A 11 6.11 -6.86 -4.22
N LEU A 12 5.62 -8.11 -4.27
CA LEU A 12 4.20 -8.40 -4.48
C LEU A 12 3.32 -7.82 -3.37
N ALA A 13 3.76 -7.90 -2.12
CA ALA A 13 3.06 -7.27 -0.99
C ALA A 13 2.96 -5.75 -1.16
N ALA A 14 4.03 -5.09 -1.60
CA ALA A 14 4.02 -3.67 -1.88
C ALA A 14 3.03 -3.31 -3.01
N LEU A 15 2.99 -4.12 -4.08
CA LEU A 15 2.11 -3.93 -5.23
C LEU A 15 0.64 -4.15 -4.86
N LEU A 16 0.34 -5.20 -4.08
CA LEU A 16 -0.99 -5.44 -3.51
C LEU A 16 -1.43 -4.30 -2.60
N THR A 17 -0.52 -3.75 -1.80
CA THR A 17 -0.83 -2.59 -0.95
C THR A 17 -1.25 -1.38 -1.78
N VAL A 18 -0.55 -1.10 -2.89
CA VAL A 18 -0.94 -0.03 -3.82
C VAL A 18 -2.30 -0.29 -4.44
N ALA A 19 -2.59 -1.53 -4.85
CA ALA A 19 -3.89 -1.86 -5.44
C ALA A 19 -5.04 -1.72 -4.42
N ILE A 20 -4.85 -2.25 -3.21
CA ILE A 20 -5.88 -2.27 -2.16
C ILE A 20 -6.12 -0.89 -1.57
N CYS A 21 -5.08 -0.06 -1.39
CA CYS A 21 -5.26 1.30 -0.89
C CYS A 21 -5.59 2.30 -2.01
N GLY A 22 -4.95 2.16 -3.18
CA GLY A 22 -5.12 3.06 -4.32
C GLY A 22 -6.48 2.93 -5.01
N GLY A 23 -7.04 1.71 -5.09
CA GLY A 23 -8.36 1.48 -5.68
C GLY A 23 -9.48 2.30 -5.01
N PRO A 24 -9.67 2.19 -3.68
CA PRO A 24 -10.64 2.99 -2.95
C PRO A 24 -10.35 4.49 -3.03
N VAL A 25 -9.08 4.93 -2.94
CA VAL A 25 -8.71 6.35 -3.07
C VAL A 25 -9.13 6.89 -4.44
N TRP A 26 -8.81 6.18 -5.52
CA TRP A 26 -9.22 6.53 -6.87
C TRP A 26 -10.74 6.60 -6.99
N PHE A 27 -11.43 5.57 -6.48
CA PHE A 27 -12.89 5.52 -6.49
C PHE A 27 -13.50 6.72 -5.77
N THR A 28 -13.02 7.06 -4.56
CA THR A 28 -13.50 8.22 -3.81
C THR A 28 -13.30 9.52 -4.59
N ILE A 29 -12.14 9.70 -5.24
CA ILE A 29 -11.89 10.90 -6.07
C ILE A 29 -12.89 10.98 -7.23
N GLN A 30 -13.18 9.86 -7.89
CA GLN A 30 -14.15 9.82 -8.99
C GLN A 30 -15.58 10.04 -8.49
N SER A 31 -15.97 9.47 -7.34
CA SER A 31 -17.29 9.69 -6.74
C SER A 31 -17.53 11.15 -6.38
N VAL A 32 -16.51 11.85 -5.85
CA VAL A 32 -16.63 13.28 -5.55
C VAL A 32 -16.68 14.10 -6.85
N ARG A 33 -15.88 13.76 -7.87
CA ARG A 33 -15.93 14.43 -9.18
C ARG A 33 -17.27 14.24 -9.90
N ALA A 34 -17.90 13.08 -9.73
CA ALA A 34 -19.22 12.79 -10.27
C ALA A 34 -20.38 13.42 -9.45
N GLY A 35 -20.07 14.13 -8.36
CA GLY A 35 -21.07 14.74 -7.49
C GLY A 35 -21.87 13.75 -6.64
N ILE A 36 -21.44 12.48 -6.56
CA ILE A 36 -22.09 11.42 -5.78
C ILE A 36 -21.69 11.54 -4.31
N ALA A 37 -20.42 11.86 -4.05
CA ALA A 37 -19.86 11.98 -2.70
C ALA A 37 -19.56 13.45 -2.35
N PRO A 38 -19.71 13.83 -1.07
CA PRO A 38 -19.40 15.19 -0.61
C PRO A 38 -17.90 15.47 -0.61
N THR A 39 -17.52 16.76 -0.71
CA THR A 39 -16.13 17.20 -0.84
C THR A 39 -15.25 16.86 0.36
N TRP A 40 -15.81 16.72 1.57
CA TRP A 40 -15.05 16.29 2.74
C TRP A 40 -14.51 14.86 2.62
N ALA A 41 -15.06 14.04 1.70
CA ALA A 41 -14.56 12.68 1.45
C ALA A 41 -13.11 12.67 0.93
N TYR A 42 -12.62 13.80 0.37
CA TYR A 42 -11.20 13.96 0.03
C TYR A 42 -10.28 13.79 1.24
N GLY A 43 -10.71 14.19 2.45
CA GLY A 43 -9.93 14.01 3.66
C GLY A 43 -9.65 12.54 3.96
N PHE A 44 -10.67 11.69 3.85
CA PHE A 44 -10.54 10.25 4.04
C PHE A 44 -9.72 9.58 2.94
N ALA A 45 -9.92 9.99 1.68
CA ALA A 45 -9.11 9.53 0.56
C ALA A 45 -7.63 9.91 0.74
N ALA A 46 -7.34 11.12 1.21
CA ALA A 46 -5.98 11.57 1.48
C ALA A 46 -5.34 10.76 2.63
N ALA A 47 -6.06 10.55 3.74
CA ALA A 47 -5.57 9.75 4.86
C ALA A 47 -5.24 8.30 4.43
N LEU A 48 -6.15 7.66 3.69
CA LEU A 48 -5.95 6.31 3.16
C LEU A 48 -4.78 6.26 2.17
N GLY A 49 -4.66 7.26 1.30
CA GLY A 49 -3.54 7.38 0.36
C GLY A 49 -2.19 7.48 1.08
N ILE A 50 -2.10 8.32 2.12
CA ILE A 50 -0.88 8.47 2.93
C ILE A 50 -0.51 7.15 3.61
N ILE A 51 -1.47 6.47 4.24
CA ILE A 51 -1.25 5.17 4.89
C ILE A 51 -0.76 4.14 3.86
N GLY A 52 -1.41 4.08 2.69
CA GLY A 52 -1.02 3.21 1.59
C GLY A 52 0.42 3.45 1.17
N VAL A 53 0.82 4.70 0.96
CA VAL A 53 2.21 5.07 0.59
C VAL A 53 3.21 4.63 1.67
N ILE A 54 2.92 4.89 2.95
CA ILE A 54 3.80 4.49 4.06
C ILE A 54 4.01 2.97 4.08
N LEU A 55 2.92 2.20 3.93
CA LEU A 55 2.97 0.73 3.94
C LEU A 55 3.70 0.19 2.70
N THR A 56 3.41 0.73 1.52
CA THR A 56 4.10 0.35 0.28
C THR A 56 5.60 0.61 0.38
N LEU A 57 6.02 1.76 0.92
CA LEU A 57 7.43 2.07 1.14
C LEU A 57 8.07 1.12 2.16
N ALA A 58 7.34 0.75 3.24
CA ALA A 58 7.83 -0.20 4.23
C ALA A 58 8.07 -1.59 3.62
N PHE A 59 7.13 -2.10 2.81
CA PHE A 59 7.29 -3.37 2.10
C PHE A 59 8.37 -3.31 1.03
N PHE A 60 8.47 -2.20 0.30
CA PHE A 60 9.52 -2.00 -0.71
C PHE A 60 10.91 -2.00 -0.06
N ARG A 61 11.08 -1.34 1.09
CA ARG A 61 12.34 -1.39 1.85
C ARG A 61 12.69 -2.81 2.28
N LYS A 62 11.71 -3.60 2.75
CA LYS A 62 11.89 -5.02 3.07
C LYS A 62 12.31 -5.84 1.84
N ALA A 63 11.71 -5.54 0.68
CA ALA A 63 12.06 -6.17 -0.59
C ALA A 63 13.52 -5.89 -0.98
N VAL A 64 13.99 -4.63 -0.90
CA VAL A 64 15.40 -4.29 -1.20
C VAL A 64 16.36 -5.03 -0.27
N GLN A 65 16.01 -5.10 1.03
CA GLN A 65 16.83 -5.77 2.05
C GLN A 65 16.80 -7.30 1.97
N GLY A 66 15.93 -7.91 1.14
CA GLY A 66 15.81 -9.36 1.04
C GLY A 66 15.33 -10.02 2.33
N VAL A 67 14.46 -9.32 3.07
CA VAL A 67 13.87 -9.80 4.32
C VAL A 67 12.44 -10.23 4.05
N ALA A 68 12.12 -11.49 4.36
CA ALA A 68 10.77 -12.00 4.25
C ALA A 68 9.78 -11.11 5.04
N PRO A 69 8.57 -10.85 4.51
CA PRO A 69 7.61 -9.97 5.18
C PRO A 69 7.19 -10.48 6.57
N THR A 70 7.24 -11.81 6.75
CA THR A 70 6.89 -12.57 7.95
C THR A 70 8.07 -12.84 8.89
N ARG A 71 9.29 -12.38 8.56
CA ARG A 71 10.46 -12.65 9.41
C ARG A 71 10.26 -12.00 10.77
N MET A 72 9.92 -12.81 11.78
CA MET A 72 9.85 -12.37 13.16
C MET A 72 11.23 -11.86 13.58
N ARG A 73 11.26 -10.61 14.07
CA ARG A 73 12.43 -10.08 14.76
C ARG A 73 12.56 -10.89 16.05
N LYS A 74 13.61 -11.70 16.18
CA LYS A 74 14.02 -12.25 17.49
C LYS A 74 14.26 -11.03 18.40
N ARG A 75 13.37 -10.84 19.36
CA ARG A 75 13.56 -9.89 20.46
C ARG A 75 14.49 -10.52 21.48
#